data_AF-A0A2I1FHS6-F1
#
_entry.id   AF-A0A2I1FHS6-F1
#
_cell.length_a   1.000
_cell.length_b   1.000
_cell.length_c   1.000
_cell.angle_alpha   90.00
_cell.angle_beta   90.00
_cell.angle_gamma   90.00
#
_symmetry.space_group_name_H-M   'P 1'
#
loop_
_entity.id
_entity.type
_entity.pdbx_description
1 polymer ?
#
loop_
_entity_poly.entity_id
_entity_poly.type
_entity_poly.pdbx_seq_one_letter_code
_entity_poly.pdbx_strand_id
1 'polypeptide(L)'
;MLKQLIEELLTDNPSRSLEEINKSASSFLQFSERIDHAETKNEEASRGLIFSYFNFRKAVFKRYKELKPEFSKDESEAIVKKEVKVVIPETKCSNEALQKKIEKSEKVYKLFNTIGKEKIARIRSIPPSFILNLTANEIKYIMAEILTHKI
;
A
#
# COMPACT_ATOMS: atom_id res chain seq x y z
N MET A 1 2.54 -12.44 11.65
CA MET A 1 2.28 -11.35 10.68
C MET A 1 2.74 -11.68 9.26
N LEU A 2 3.99 -12.09 9.00
CA LEU A 2 4.43 -12.37 7.61
C LEU A 2 3.65 -13.51 6.92
N LYS A 3 3.47 -14.65 7.61
CA LYS A 3 2.64 -15.77 7.12
C LYS A 3 1.20 -15.34 6.83
N GLN A 4 0.58 -14.65 7.80
CA GLN A 4 -0.77 -14.11 7.67
C GLN A 4 -0.91 -13.13 6.51
N LEU A 5 0.09 -12.27 6.25
CA LEU A 5 0.11 -11.41 5.06
C LEU A 5 0.12 -12.24 3.78
N ILE A 6 0.92 -13.30 3.70
CA ILE A 6 0.94 -14.20 2.52
C ILE A 6 -0.42 -14.88 2.33
N GLU A 7 -1.02 -15.39 3.40
CA GLU A 7 -2.36 -16.00 3.38
C GLU A 7 -3.42 -15.01 2.86
N GLU A 8 -3.46 -13.78 3.38
CA GLU A 8 -4.36 -12.74 2.89
C GLU A 8 -4.12 -12.42 1.40
N LEU A 9 -2.86 -12.32 0.97
CA LEU A 9 -2.51 -12.03 -0.43
C LEU A 9 -2.85 -13.17 -1.40
N LEU A 10 -2.98 -14.41 -0.91
CA LEU A 10 -3.35 -15.58 -1.70
C LEU A 10 -4.88 -15.80 -1.73
N THR A 11 -5.58 -15.50 -0.64
CA THR A 11 -7.01 -15.80 -0.51
C THR A 11 -7.88 -14.88 -1.38
N ASP A 12 -8.61 -15.45 -2.34
CA ASP A 12 -9.72 -14.78 -3.02
C ASP A 12 -10.95 -14.89 -2.16
N ASN A 13 -11.35 -13.79 -1.52
CA ASN A 13 -12.47 -13.82 -0.59
C ASN A 13 -13.49 -12.74 -0.98
N PRO A 14 -14.75 -13.09 -1.26
CA PRO A 14 -15.77 -12.11 -1.62
C PRO A 14 -15.90 -11.03 -0.54
N SER A 15 -16.17 -9.81 -0.99
CA SER A 15 -16.49 -8.67 -0.13
C SER A 15 -17.62 -9.09 0.82
N ARG A 16 -17.44 -8.89 2.14
CA ARG A 16 -18.56 -9.00 3.08
C ARG A 16 -19.60 -7.95 2.66
N SER A 17 -20.80 -8.37 2.25
CA SER A 17 -21.90 -7.43 2.02
C SER A 17 -22.43 -6.98 3.38
N LEU A 18 -22.52 -5.68 3.57
CA LEU A 18 -23.20 -5.07 4.71
C LEU A 18 -24.70 -5.37 4.59
N GLU A 19 -25.24 -6.19 5.49
CA GLU A 19 -26.68 -6.38 5.61
C GLU A 19 -27.35 -5.15 6.24
N GLU A 20 -28.59 -4.89 5.81
CA GLU A 20 -29.34 -3.69 6.15
C GLU A 20 -29.73 -3.60 7.63
N ILE A 21 -29.62 -2.38 8.16
CA ILE A 21 -29.80 -2.00 9.56
C ILE A 21 -31.25 -2.21 9.99
N ASN A 22 -31.48 -3.13 10.94
CA ASN A 22 -32.77 -3.33 11.56
C ASN A 22 -32.90 -2.46 12.84
N LYS A 23 -33.88 -1.56 12.88
CA LYS A 23 -33.93 -0.42 13.82
C LYS A 23 -34.40 -0.76 15.25
N SER A 24 -34.34 -2.03 15.65
CA SER A 24 -34.79 -2.53 16.96
C SER A 24 -33.77 -3.52 17.54
N ALA A 25 -32.60 -2.99 17.93
CA ALA A 25 -31.50 -3.77 18.47
C ALA A 25 -31.25 -3.41 19.94
N SER A 26 -31.01 -4.42 20.79
CA SER A 26 -30.49 -4.21 22.15
C SER A 26 -29.20 -3.38 22.11
N SER A 27 -28.83 -2.71 23.21
CA SER A 27 -27.60 -1.91 23.27
C SER A 27 -26.36 -2.72 22.87
N PHE A 28 -26.32 -4.02 23.19
CA PHE A 28 -25.25 -4.92 22.79
C PHE A 28 -25.18 -5.14 21.27
N LEU A 29 -26.31 -5.42 20.62
CA LEU A 29 -26.35 -5.62 19.16
C LEU A 29 -25.94 -4.33 18.43
N GLN A 30 -26.44 -3.18 18.88
CA GLN A 30 -26.03 -1.88 18.33
C GLN A 30 -24.53 -1.64 18.45
N PHE A 31 -23.90 -1.97 19.59
CA PHE A 31 -22.46 -1.80 19.75
C PHE A 31 -21.65 -2.79 18.91
N SER A 32 -22.11 -4.04 18.76
CA SER A 32 -21.50 -5.01 17.87
C SER A 32 -21.48 -4.53 16.42
N GLU A 33 -22.63 -4.09 15.89
CA GLU A 33 -22.73 -3.56 14.53
C GLU A 33 -21.83 -2.33 14.31
N ARG A 34 -21.72 -1.45 15.33
CA ARG A 34 -20.81 -0.31 15.28
C ARG A 34 -19.34 -0.72 15.22
N ILE A 35 -18.96 -1.80 15.90
CA ILE A 35 -17.61 -2.36 15.83
C ILE A 35 -17.35 -2.88 14.41
N ASP A 36 -18.24 -3.70 13.85
CA ASP A 36 -18.08 -4.26 12.50
C ASP A 36 -17.92 -3.15 11.43
N HIS A 37 -18.70 -2.08 11.55
CA HIS A 37 -18.58 -0.91 10.66
C HIS A 37 -17.26 -0.17 10.83
N ALA A 38 -16.81 0.01 12.07
CA ALA A 38 -15.54 0.67 12.36
C ALA A 38 -14.35 -0.15 11.86
N GLU A 39 -14.39 -1.48 12.01
CA GLU A 39 -13.39 -2.40 11.47
C GLU A 39 -13.34 -2.31 9.94
N THR A 40 -14.49 -2.37 9.27
CA THR A 40 -14.57 -2.25 7.80
C THR A 40 -13.96 -0.93 7.30
N LYS A 41 -14.31 0.19 7.94
CA LYS A 41 -13.72 1.50 7.61
C LYS A 41 -12.22 1.56 7.84
N ASN A 42 -11.74 0.91 8.91
CA ASN A 42 -10.32 0.83 9.19
C ASN A 42 -9.57 0.00 8.14
N GLU A 43 -10.15 -1.11 7.66
CA GLU A 43 -9.61 -1.89 6.54
C GLU A 43 -9.52 -1.06 5.25
N GLU A 44 -10.57 -0.30 4.92
CA GLU A 44 -10.59 0.60 3.75
C GLU A 44 -9.52 1.69 3.85
N ALA A 45 -9.41 2.36 5.01
CA ALA A 45 -8.40 3.38 5.25
C ALA A 45 -6.97 2.79 5.16
N SER A 46 -6.77 1.60 5.71
CA SER A 46 -5.51 0.87 5.66
C SER A 46 -5.08 0.54 4.24
N ARG A 47 -6.01 -0.02 3.43
CA ARG A 47 -5.77 -0.28 2.00
C ARG A 47 -5.53 1.02 1.23
N GLY A 48 -6.28 2.07 1.50
CA GLY A 48 -6.11 3.39 0.90
C GLY A 48 -4.73 4.00 1.14
N LEU A 49 -4.19 3.83 2.36
CA LEU A 49 -2.82 4.25 2.68
C LEU A 49 -1.78 3.49 1.85
N ILE A 50 -1.89 2.16 1.78
CA ILE A 50 -0.95 1.32 1.00
C ILE A 50 -1.03 1.67 -0.49
N PHE A 51 -2.24 1.84 -1.03
CA PHE A 51 -2.46 2.31 -2.40
C PHE A 51 -1.81 3.67 -2.66
N SER A 52 -1.86 4.59 -1.70
CA SER A 52 -1.26 5.92 -1.83
C SER A 52 0.26 5.83 -1.96
N TYR A 53 0.92 4.99 -1.14
CA TYR A 53 2.37 4.73 -1.27
C TYR A 53 2.71 4.08 -2.61
N PHE A 54 1.92 3.09 -3.05
CA PHE A 54 2.10 2.45 -4.35
C PHE A 54 2.03 3.47 -5.50
N ASN A 55 0.96 4.28 -5.53
CA ASN A 55 0.71 5.25 -6.59
C ASN A 55 1.73 6.39 -6.57
N PHE A 56 2.19 6.82 -5.40
CA PHE A 56 3.24 7.82 -5.27
C PHE A 56 4.52 7.37 -5.99
N ARG A 57 5.05 6.18 -5.68
CA ARG A 57 6.23 5.66 -6.37
C ARG A 57 5.97 5.38 -7.85
N LYS A 58 4.77 4.91 -8.20
CA LYS A 58 4.38 4.70 -9.61
C LYS A 58 4.46 6.00 -10.41
N ALA A 59 3.99 7.12 -9.85
CA ALA A 59 4.07 8.43 -10.50
C ALA A 59 5.52 8.89 -10.68
N VAL A 60 6.35 8.76 -9.64
CA VAL A 60 7.79 9.06 -9.69
C VAL A 60 8.47 8.23 -10.78
N PHE A 61 8.18 6.92 -10.85
CA PHE A 61 8.78 6.03 -11.84
C PHE A 61 8.26 6.29 -13.27
N LYS A 62 6.99 6.66 -13.42
CA LYS A 62 6.43 7.08 -14.71
C LYS A 62 7.19 8.31 -15.24
N ARG A 63 7.40 9.32 -14.40
CA ARG A 63 8.14 10.53 -14.79
C ARG A 63 9.59 10.21 -15.17
N TYR A 64 10.26 9.35 -14.40
CA TYR A 64 11.59 8.86 -14.76
C TYR A 64 11.63 8.21 -16.15
N LYS A 65 10.63 7.38 -16.48
CA LYS A 65 10.52 6.74 -17.81
C LYS A 65 10.32 7.74 -18.95
N GLU A 66 9.60 8.84 -18.71
CA GLU A 66 9.38 9.90 -19.68
C GLU A 66 10.67 10.66 -20.01
N LEU A 67 11.58 10.82 -19.03
CA LEU A 67 12.86 11.53 -19.20
C LEU A 67 13.97 10.67 -19.80
N LYS A 68 13.90 9.34 -19.62
CA LYS A 68 14.93 8.38 -20.03
C LYS A 68 15.35 8.47 -21.52
N PRO A 69 14.49 8.83 -22.49
CA PRO A 69 14.91 8.99 -23.89
C PRO A 69 15.81 10.22 -24.13
N GLU A 70 15.70 11.25 -23.30
CA GLU A 70 16.39 12.54 -23.49
C GLU A 70 17.61 12.71 -22.58
N PHE A 71 17.60 12.04 -21.43
CA PHE A 71 18.60 12.22 -20.39
C PHE A 71 19.24 10.90 -19.99
N SER A 72 20.49 10.95 -19.51
CA SER A 72 21.11 9.80 -18.87
C SER A 72 20.31 9.34 -17.64
N LYS A 73 20.64 8.15 -17.13
CA LYS A 73 20.01 7.62 -15.92
C LYS A 73 20.12 8.60 -14.75
N ASP A 74 21.32 9.11 -14.50
CA ASP A 74 21.61 9.97 -13.35
C ASP A 74 20.95 11.34 -13.50
N GLU A 75 20.94 11.90 -14.71
CA GLU A 75 20.24 13.16 -15.02
C GLU A 75 18.72 13.00 -14.83
N SER A 76 18.13 11.92 -15.36
CA SER A 76 16.70 11.63 -15.18
C SER A 76 16.34 11.52 -13.69
N GLU A 77 17.14 10.80 -12.90
CA GLU A 77 16.91 10.68 -11.45
C GLU A 77 17.04 12.03 -10.73
N ALA A 78 18.05 12.85 -11.08
CA ALA A 78 18.25 14.17 -10.50
C ALA A 78 17.09 15.13 -10.82
N ILE A 79 16.59 15.12 -12.06
CA ILE A 79 15.45 15.93 -12.49
C ILE A 79 14.20 15.53 -11.71
N VAL A 80 13.85 14.23 -11.65
CA VAL A 80 12.67 13.77 -10.90
C VAL A 80 12.78 14.13 -9.43
N LYS A 81 13.97 13.98 -8.81
CA LYS A 81 14.19 14.35 -7.42
C LYS A 81 13.96 15.85 -7.19
N LYS A 82 14.41 16.70 -8.13
CA LYS A 82 14.17 18.14 -8.08
C LYS A 82 12.67 18.45 -8.22
N GLU A 83 11.98 17.85 -9.19
CA GLU A 83 10.54 18.03 -9.39
C GLU A 83 9.73 17.65 -8.15
N VAL A 84 10.04 16.51 -7.51
CA VAL A 84 9.38 16.06 -6.27
C VAL A 84 9.56 17.09 -5.14
N LYS A 85 10.76 17.65 -4.98
CA LYS A 85 11.04 18.67 -3.97
C LYS A 85 10.33 20.00 -4.24
N VAL A 86 10.14 20.36 -5.51
CA VAL A 86 9.38 21.56 -5.89
C VAL A 86 7.90 21.40 -5.53
N VAL A 87 7.32 20.23 -5.83
CA VAL A 87 5.90 19.95 -5.56
C VAL A 87 5.63 19.72 -4.06
N ILE A 88 6.59 19.10 -3.36
CA ILE A 88 6.54 18.83 -1.92
C ILE A 88 7.66 19.63 -1.24
N PRO A 89 7.45 20.94 -1.03
CA PRO A 89 8.45 21.79 -0.39
C PRO A 89 8.63 21.42 1.08
N GLU A 90 9.80 21.78 1.64
CA GLU A 90 10.17 21.48 3.02
C GLU A 90 9.19 22.04 4.05
N THR A 91 8.54 23.16 3.74
CA THR A 91 7.48 23.77 4.57
C THR A 91 6.25 22.88 4.75
N LYS A 92 6.01 21.94 3.82
CA LYS A 92 4.93 20.94 3.91
C LYS A 92 5.42 19.59 4.44
N CYS A 93 6.64 19.20 4.13
CA CYS A 93 7.21 17.92 4.55
C CYS A 93 8.72 18.06 4.67
N SER A 94 9.28 17.85 5.86
CA SER A 94 10.73 17.89 6.05
C SER A 94 11.44 16.90 5.11
N ASN A 95 12.68 17.21 4.72
CA ASN A 95 13.47 16.35 3.84
C ASN A 95 13.58 14.90 4.39
N GLU A 96 13.77 14.75 5.70
CA GLU A 96 13.85 13.43 6.35
C GLU A 96 12.52 12.67 6.24
N ALA A 97 11.40 13.34 6.48
CA ALA A 97 10.08 12.73 6.36
C ALA A 97 9.75 12.36 4.90
N LEU A 98 10.15 13.20 3.94
CA LEU A 98 10.00 12.94 2.51
C LEU A 98 10.85 11.74 2.07
N GLN A 99 12.10 11.66 2.54
CA GLN A 99 12.99 10.54 2.27
C GLN A 99 12.40 9.21 2.80
N LYS A 100 11.90 9.21 4.04
CA LYS A 100 11.18 8.05 4.62
C LYS A 100 9.95 7.66 3.81
N LYS A 101 9.19 8.63 3.28
CA LYS A 101 8.04 8.36 2.40
C LYS A 101 8.48 7.71 1.08
N ILE A 102 9.56 8.20 0.47
CA ILE A 102 10.13 7.64 -0.76
C ILE A 102 10.56 6.19 -0.54
N GLU A 103 11.33 5.90 0.51
CA GLU A 103 11.81 4.54 0.82
C GLU A 103 10.66 3.56 1.06
N LYS A 104 9.65 3.97 1.84
CA LYS A 104 8.44 3.15 2.05
C LYS A 104 7.68 2.92 0.76
N SER A 105 7.53 3.96 -0.07
CA SER A 105 6.85 3.86 -1.36
C SER A 105 7.57 2.93 -2.33
N GLU A 106 8.90 2.91 -2.29
CA GLU A 106 9.72 2.03 -3.13
C GLU A 106 9.51 0.56 -2.78
N LYS A 107 9.51 0.24 -1.48
CA LYS A 107 9.23 -1.11 -0.98
C LYS A 107 7.84 -1.59 -1.39
N VAL A 108 6.81 -0.78 -1.13
CA VAL A 108 5.42 -1.08 -1.49
C VAL A 108 5.28 -1.27 -2.99
N TYR A 109 5.82 -0.36 -3.78
CA TYR A 109 5.77 -0.45 -5.24
C TYR A 109 6.47 -1.69 -5.76
N LYS A 110 7.68 -1.99 -5.29
CA LYS A 110 8.41 -3.18 -5.71
C LYS A 110 7.60 -4.45 -5.46
N LEU A 111 7.02 -4.59 -4.27
CA LEU A 111 6.20 -5.74 -3.92
C LEU A 111 4.97 -5.85 -4.85
N PHE A 112 4.07 -4.88 -4.80
CA PHE A 112 2.77 -4.96 -5.48
C PHE A 112 2.83 -4.76 -7.00
N ASN A 113 3.87 -4.10 -7.53
CA ASN A 113 4.08 -4.08 -8.97
C ASN A 113 4.49 -5.45 -9.50
N THR A 114 5.09 -6.30 -8.66
CA THR A 114 5.51 -7.65 -9.04
C THR A 114 4.38 -8.66 -8.85
N ILE A 115 3.76 -8.67 -7.67
CA ILE A 115 2.75 -9.68 -7.33
C ILE A 115 1.33 -9.33 -7.83
N GLY A 116 1.14 -8.09 -8.30
CA GLY A 116 -0.14 -7.56 -8.75
C GLY A 116 -0.73 -6.54 -7.77
N LYS A 117 -1.15 -5.38 -8.30
CA LYS A 117 -1.68 -4.25 -7.49
C LYS A 117 -3.02 -4.61 -6.83
N GLU A 118 -3.80 -5.47 -7.47
CA GLU A 118 -5.10 -5.95 -7.02
C GLU A 118 -4.99 -6.71 -5.69
N LYS A 119 -3.83 -7.28 -5.38
CA LYS A 119 -3.59 -7.94 -4.10
C LYS A 119 -3.63 -6.99 -2.90
N ILE A 120 -3.46 -5.68 -3.10
CA ILE A 120 -3.66 -4.69 -2.03
C ILE A 120 -5.10 -4.76 -1.49
N ALA A 121 -6.08 -5.03 -2.37
CA ALA A 121 -7.49 -5.11 -1.97
C ALA A 121 -7.79 -6.30 -1.04
N ARG A 122 -6.91 -7.31 -0.98
CA ARG A 122 -7.04 -8.52 -0.16
C ARG A 122 -6.54 -8.33 1.28
N ILE A 123 -5.86 -7.22 1.57
CA ILE A 123 -5.33 -6.92 2.90
C ILE A 123 -6.47 -6.49 3.81
N ARG A 124 -6.64 -7.19 4.93
CA ARG A 124 -7.72 -6.95 5.91
C ARG A 124 -7.13 -6.63 7.27
N SER A 125 -6.45 -7.60 7.87
CA SER A 125 -6.03 -7.50 9.26
C SER A 125 -4.60 -7.01 9.44
N ILE A 126 -3.80 -6.99 8.36
CA ILE A 126 -2.40 -6.56 8.43
C ILE A 126 -2.31 -5.03 8.59
N PRO A 127 -1.69 -4.53 9.67
CA PRO A 127 -1.49 -3.10 9.84
C PRO A 127 -0.64 -2.52 8.71
N PRO A 128 -0.99 -1.34 8.15
CA PRO A 128 -0.17 -0.70 7.12
C PRO A 128 1.28 -0.49 7.55
N SER A 129 1.50 -0.17 8.84
CA SER A 129 2.84 0.00 9.40
C SER A 129 3.72 -1.24 9.22
N PHE A 130 3.17 -2.44 9.32
CA PHE A 130 3.91 -3.68 9.09
C PHE A 130 4.40 -3.75 7.64
N ILE A 131 3.50 -3.53 6.67
CA ILE A 131 3.83 -3.58 5.24
C ILE A 131 4.84 -2.50 4.85
N LEU A 132 4.67 -1.28 5.37
CA LEU A 132 5.57 -0.16 5.10
C LEU A 132 6.97 -0.37 5.66
N ASN A 133 7.11 -1.18 6.70
CA ASN A 133 8.38 -1.45 7.36
C ASN A 133 9.04 -2.76 6.91
N LEU A 134 8.47 -3.50 5.94
CA LEU A 134 9.08 -4.71 5.40
C LEU A 134 10.53 -4.47 4.96
N THR A 135 11.38 -5.44 5.27
CA THR A 135 12.77 -5.46 4.83
C THR A 135 12.87 -5.95 3.38
N ALA A 136 14.03 -5.72 2.75
CA ALA A 136 14.26 -6.20 1.40
C ALA A 136 14.20 -7.74 1.30
N ASN A 137 14.60 -8.45 2.35
CA ASN A 137 14.56 -9.92 2.41
C ASN A 137 13.13 -10.43 2.57
N GLU A 138 12.32 -9.82 3.42
CA GLU A 138 10.90 -10.18 3.56
C GLU A 138 10.13 -9.91 2.27
N ILE A 139 10.39 -8.79 1.58
CA ILE A 139 9.77 -8.51 0.27
C ILE A 139 10.13 -9.61 -0.74
N LYS A 140 11.42 -9.98 -0.83
CA LYS A 140 11.86 -11.08 -1.71
C LYS A 140 11.18 -12.39 -1.36
N TYR A 141 11.08 -12.71 -0.08
CA TYR A 141 10.43 -13.92 0.42
C TYR A 141 8.94 -13.94 0.04
N ILE A 142 8.17 -12.89 0.34
CA ILE A 142 6.75 -12.79 -0.02
C ILE A 142 6.57 -12.93 -1.54
N MET A 143 7.40 -12.26 -2.34
CA MET A 143 7.35 -12.37 -3.80
C MET A 143 7.57 -13.81 -4.26
N ALA A 144 8.57 -14.52 -3.71
CA ALA A 144 8.85 -15.90 -4.06
C ALA A 144 7.66 -16.82 -3.69
N GLU A 145 7.13 -16.71 -2.48
CA GLU A 145 6.00 -17.52 -2.02
C GLU A 145 4.75 -17.33 -2.89
N ILE A 146 4.40 -16.07 -3.23
CA ILE A 146 3.22 -15.77 -4.03
C ILE A 146 3.40 -16.17 -5.50
N LEU A 147 4.61 -16.01 -6.06
CA LEU A 147 4.87 -16.36 -7.45
C LEU A 147 5.01 -17.87 -7.67
N THR A 148 5.42 -18.63 -6.66
CA THR A 148 5.52 -20.10 -6.71
C THR A 148 4.19 -20.80 -6.45
N HIS A 149 3.26 -20.17 -5.71
CA HIS A 149 1.88 -20.65 -5.54
C HIS A 149 1.00 -20.54 -6.80
N LYS A 150 1.52 -20.06 -7.94
CA LYS A 150 0.79 -19.98 -9.22
C LYS A 150 0.70 -21.32 -9.99
N ILE A 151 0.81 -22.46 -9.32
CA ILE A 151 0.67 -23.80 -9.92
C ILE A 151 -0.65 -24.42 -9.50
#